data_AF-A0A505BZ08-F1
#
_entry.id   AF-A0A505BZ08-F1
#
_cell.length_a   1.000
_cell.length_b   1.000
_cell.length_c   1.000
_cell.angle_alpha   90.00
_cell.angle_beta   90.00
_cell.angle_gamma   90.00
#
_symmetry.space_group_name_H-M   'P 1'
#
loop_
_entity.id
_entity.type
_entity.pdbx_description
1 polymer ?
#
loop_
_entity_poly.entity_id
_entity_poly.type
_entity_poly.pdbx_seq_one_letter_code
_entity_poly.pdbx_strand_id
1 'polypeptide(L)'
;GWKAWAQTQGIPLSSAGNFLTNTGLTPFGIVRLLPPEERGTPITNAQIQAWRDLPQEAKKEAGGRIKWAQTQGIAIRSAENFLTNTGLTLFGIERLLPPEKRGTPITNAQILAWQELSQEAKNEAGGCIKWAQAQGITISSACSYLTNTGLTHHGRKRLQPPEERGSTISQAQLLEWFNMSQEERTKTGGWRRWAEARGITFRSAETFLTNSGLTLFGIERLKPPGERGAPITNAQIRTWRDMSQEAKREAGGWIKWALAQGIAIGSASGYLTNTGL
;
A
#
# COMPACT_ATOMS: atom_id res chain seq x y z
N GLY A 1 -12.37 -24.71 -7.46
CA GLY A 1 -12.84 -23.33 -7.26
C GLY A 1 -11.66 -22.39 -7.12
N TRP A 2 -11.83 -21.09 -7.41
CA TRP A 2 -10.72 -20.12 -7.51
C TRP A 2 -9.85 -20.06 -6.26
N LYS A 3 -10.39 -20.32 -5.06
CA LYS A 3 -9.64 -20.35 -3.79
C LYS A 3 -8.56 -21.43 -3.76
N ALA A 4 -8.92 -22.66 -4.14
CA ALA A 4 -7.99 -23.78 -4.17
C ALA A 4 -6.89 -23.56 -5.23
N TRP A 5 -7.27 -23.01 -6.39
CA TRP A 5 -6.32 -22.62 -7.42
C TRP A 5 -5.37 -21.50 -6.96
N ALA A 6 -5.88 -20.45 -6.32
CA ALA A 6 -5.04 -19.37 -5.81
C ALA A 6 -4.04 -19.86 -4.76
N GLN A 7 -4.46 -20.77 -3.88
CA GLN A 7 -3.59 -21.40 -2.89
C GLN A 7 -2.47 -22.24 -3.52
N THR A 8 -2.77 -23.05 -4.54
CA THR A 8 -1.74 -23.85 -5.22
C THR A 8 -0.72 -22.99 -5.98
N GLN A 9 -1.12 -21.79 -6.41
CA GLN A 9 -0.23 -20.82 -7.07
C GLN A 9 0.49 -19.88 -6.08
N GLY A 10 0.29 -20.03 -4.77
CA GLY A 10 0.85 -19.13 -3.76
C GLY A 10 0.31 -17.70 -3.83
N ILE A 11 -0.85 -17.49 -4.45
CA ILE A 11 -1.49 -16.17 -4.60
C ILE A 11 -2.32 -15.89 -3.33
N PRO A 12 -2.17 -14.72 -2.69
CA PRO A 12 -3.01 -14.35 -1.56
C PRO A 12 -4.50 -14.37 -1.93
N LEU A 13 -5.32 -15.05 -1.13
CA LEU A 13 -6.77 -15.15 -1.35
C LEU A 13 -7.44 -13.78 -1.43
N SER A 14 -6.97 -12.81 -0.63
CA SER A 14 -7.43 -11.42 -0.66
C SER A 14 -7.15 -10.72 -1.99
N SER A 15 -6.07 -11.09 -2.67
CA SER A 15 -5.73 -10.57 -4.00
C SER A 15 -6.56 -11.25 -5.07
N ALA A 16 -6.57 -12.59 -5.10
CA ALA A 16 -7.30 -13.38 -6.08
C ALA A 16 -8.82 -13.10 -6.04
N GLY A 17 -9.39 -12.93 -4.84
CA GLY A 17 -10.81 -12.63 -4.66
C GLY A 17 -11.26 -11.28 -5.21
N ASN A 18 -10.33 -10.33 -5.43
CA ASN A 18 -10.68 -9.07 -6.09
C ASN A 18 -10.98 -9.27 -7.58
N PHE A 19 -10.43 -10.30 -8.21
CA PHE A 19 -10.45 -10.48 -9.66
C PHE A 19 -11.21 -11.72 -10.13
N LEU A 20 -11.35 -12.73 -9.27
CA LEU A 20 -11.89 -14.05 -9.62
C LEU A 20 -13.18 -14.35 -8.87
N THR A 21 -14.09 -15.06 -9.54
CA THR A 21 -15.27 -15.71 -8.96
C THR A 21 -15.22 -17.21 -9.23
N ASN A 22 -16.17 -17.99 -8.71
CA ASN A 22 -16.26 -19.42 -9.06
C ASN A 22 -16.72 -19.66 -10.50
N THR A 23 -17.22 -18.62 -11.19
CA THR A 23 -17.79 -18.70 -12.53
C THR A 23 -16.99 -17.89 -13.57
N GLY A 24 -15.91 -17.21 -13.18
CA GLY A 24 -15.10 -16.41 -14.11
C GLY A 24 -14.41 -15.23 -13.42
N LEU A 25 -14.43 -14.08 -14.08
CA LEU A 25 -13.83 -12.83 -13.58
C LEU A 25 -14.87 -11.95 -12.89
N THR A 26 -14.43 -11.20 -11.87
CA THR A 26 -15.19 -10.05 -11.37
C THR A 26 -15.12 -8.91 -12.41
N PRO A 27 -15.99 -7.89 -12.31
CA PRO A 27 -15.82 -6.67 -13.12
C PRO A 27 -14.41 -6.05 -13.03
N PHE A 28 -13.74 -6.18 -11.87
CA PHE A 28 -12.35 -5.78 -11.71
C PHE A 28 -11.37 -6.67 -12.47
N GLY A 29 -11.59 -7.98 -12.46
CA GLY A 29 -10.83 -8.93 -13.26
C GLY A 29 -10.90 -8.58 -14.74
N ILE A 30 -12.11 -8.27 -15.23
CA ILE A 30 -12.34 -7.85 -16.62
C ILE A 30 -11.59 -6.55 -16.93
N VAL A 31 -11.81 -5.50 -16.15
CA VAL A 31 -11.13 -4.19 -16.37
C VAL A 31 -9.61 -4.30 -16.25
N ARG A 32 -9.09 -5.20 -15.41
CA ARG A 32 -7.64 -5.39 -15.25
C ARG A 32 -6.98 -5.93 -16.52
N LEU A 33 -7.72 -6.70 -17.33
CA LEU A 33 -7.22 -7.23 -18.60
C LEU A 33 -7.22 -6.20 -19.73
N LEU A 34 -7.96 -5.10 -19.58
CA LEU A 34 -7.97 -4.02 -20.58
C LEU A 34 -6.64 -3.23 -20.58
N PRO A 35 -6.26 -2.65 -21.73
CA PRO A 35 -5.18 -1.67 -21.82
C PRO A 35 -5.39 -0.51 -20.82
N PRO A 36 -4.33 0.09 -20.26
CA PRO A 36 -4.45 1.16 -19.26
C PRO A 36 -5.41 2.29 -19.63
N GLU A 37 -5.41 2.71 -20.89
CA GLU A 37 -6.27 3.73 -21.49
C GLU A 37 -7.77 3.38 -21.47
N GLU A 38 -8.11 2.09 -21.43
CA GLU A 38 -9.49 1.59 -21.41
C GLU A 38 -10.00 1.29 -19.99
N ARG A 39 -9.18 1.47 -18.95
CA ARG A 39 -9.56 1.18 -17.55
C ARG A 39 -10.47 2.25 -16.92
N GLY A 40 -10.78 3.30 -17.68
CA GLY A 40 -11.55 4.45 -17.27
C GLY A 40 -10.74 5.48 -16.49
N THR A 41 -11.28 6.69 -16.41
CA THR A 41 -10.64 7.82 -15.74
C THR A 41 -11.09 7.96 -14.28
N PRO A 42 -10.32 8.66 -13.43
CA PRO A 42 -10.81 9.08 -12.12
C PRO A 42 -12.12 9.86 -12.22
N ILE A 43 -13.05 9.62 -11.31
CA ILE A 43 -14.32 10.35 -11.28
C ILE A 43 -14.09 11.82 -10.96
N THR A 44 -14.80 12.69 -11.67
CA THR A 44 -14.75 14.15 -11.48
C THR A 44 -15.82 14.62 -10.49
N ASN A 45 -15.66 15.82 -9.91
CA ASN A 45 -16.68 16.41 -9.05
C ASN A 45 -18.02 16.58 -9.79
N ALA A 46 -17.98 16.93 -11.07
CA ALA A 46 -19.17 17.06 -11.90
C ALA A 46 -19.92 15.72 -12.04
N GLN A 47 -19.21 14.61 -12.22
CA GLN A 47 -19.81 13.27 -12.28
C GLN A 47 -20.36 12.83 -10.91
N ILE A 48 -19.67 13.12 -9.80
CA ILE A 48 -20.21 12.82 -8.46
C ILE A 48 -21.49 13.65 -8.20
N GLN A 49 -21.52 14.92 -8.61
CA GLN A 49 -22.72 15.78 -8.55
C GLN A 49 -23.85 15.22 -9.42
N ALA A 50 -23.57 14.87 -10.68
CA ALA A 50 -24.56 14.30 -11.58
C ALA A 50 -25.20 13.02 -11.04
N TRP A 51 -24.41 12.11 -10.45
CA TRP A 51 -24.97 10.91 -9.82
C TRP A 51 -25.77 11.22 -8.56
N ARG A 52 -25.37 12.23 -7.77
CA ARG A 52 -26.12 12.66 -6.57
C ARG A 52 -27.52 13.13 -6.94
N ASP A 53 -27.59 14.01 -7.94
CA ASP A 53 -28.82 14.70 -8.35
C ASP A 53 -29.74 13.81 -9.19
N LEU A 54 -29.24 12.68 -9.67
CA LEU A 54 -30.04 11.73 -10.44
C LEU A 54 -31.17 11.14 -9.56
N PRO A 55 -32.44 11.20 -10.01
CA PRO A 55 -33.57 10.57 -9.32
C PRO A 55 -33.36 9.07 -9.12
N GLN A 56 -34.00 8.49 -8.11
CA GLN A 56 -33.79 7.09 -7.75
C GLN A 56 -34.25 6.13 -8.85
N GLU A 57 -35.28 6.51 -9.60
CA GLU A 57 -35.84 5.79 -10.74
C GLU A 57 -34.80 5.73 -11.86
N ALA A 58 -34.21 6.86 -12.22
CA ALA A 58 -33.15 6.94 -13.22
C ALA A 58 -31.87 6.19 -12.79
N LYS A 59 -31.53 6.17 -11.49
CA LYS A 59 -30.43 5.33 -10.96
C LYS A 59 -30.70 3.83 -11.14
N LYS A 60 -31.97 3.40 -10.99
CA LYS A 60 -32.38 2.01 -11.24
C LYS A 60 -32.32 1.67 -12.72
N GLU A 61 -32.82 2.56 -13.59
CA GLU A 61 -32.77 2.40 -15.05
C GLU A 61 -31.34 2.32 -15.59
N ALA A 62 -30.42 3.11 -15.01
CA ALA A 62 -29.00 3.03 -15.31
C ALA A 62 -28.35 1.69 -14.92
N GLY A 63 -29.06 0.80 -14.20
CA GLY A 63 -28.57 -0.50 -13.75
C GLY A 63 -27.59 -0.41 -12.58
N GLY A 64 -27.66 0.68 -11.79
CA GLY A 64 -26.82 0.92 -10.63
C GLY A 64 -25.49 1.62 -10.94
N ARG A 65 -24.77 1.98 -9.88
CA ARG A 65 -23.61 2.89 -9.93
C ARG A 65 -22.47 2.41 -10.83
N ILE A 66 -22.26 1.10 -10.93
CA ILE A 66 -21.13 0.52 -11.69
C ILE A 66 -21.41 0.56 -13.18
N LYS A 67 -22.63 0.19 -13.59
CA LYS A 67 -23.03 0.24 -14.99
C LYS A 67 -23.08 1.69 -15.49
N TRP A 68 -23.61 2.60 -14.67
CA TRP A 68 -23.55 4.04 -14.95
C TRP A 68 -22.10 4.55 -15.06
N ALA A 69 -21.21 4.17 -14.14
CA ALA A 69 -19.82 4.60 -14.19
C ALA A 69 -19.13 4.13 -15.48
N GLN A 70 -19.38 2.90 -15.91
CA GLN A 70 -18.82 2.35 -17.14
C GLN A 70 -19.27 3.13 -18.39
N THR A 71 -20.56 3.50 -18.49
CA THR A 71 -21.05 4.29 -19.64
C THR A 71 -20.46 5.69 -19.68
N GLN A 72 -20.01 6.21 -18.54
CA GLN A 72 -19.32 7.50 -18.42
C GLN A 72 -17.80 7.39 -18.55
N GLY A 73 -17.25 6.20 -18.83
CA GLY A 73 -15.80 5.97 -18.89
C GLY A 73 -15.08 6.15 -17.54
N ILE A 74 -15.80 6.03 -16.42
CA ILE A 74 -15.25 6.18 -15.07
C ILE A 74 -14.66 4.84 -14.61
N ALA A 75 -13.45 4.89 -14.05
CA ALA A 75 -12.82 3.71 -13.44
C ALA A 75 -13.70 3.12 -12.33
N ILE A 76 -13.95 1.81 -12.37
CA ILE A 76 -14.82 1.10 -11.40
C ILE A 76 -14.41 1.39 -9.95
N ARG A 77 -13.11 1.36 -9.64
CA ARG A 77 -12.59 1.67 -8.29
C ARG A 77 -12.94 3.09 -7.85
N SER A 78 -12.92 4.03 -8.79
CA SER A 78 -13.27 5.42 -8.50
C SER A 78 -14.76 5.52 -8.18
N ALA A 79 -15.62 4.90 -9.00
CA ALA A 79 -17.06 4.87 -8.73
C ALA A 79 -17.41 4.22 -7.39
N GLU A 80 -16.76 3.12 -7.02
CA GLU A 80 -16.99 2.48 -5.71
C GLU A 80 -16.59 3.35 -4.53
N ASN A 81 -15.50 4.11 -4.66
CA ASN A 81 -15.02 4.97 -3.59
C ASN A 81 -16.01 6.11 -3.29
N PHE A 82 -16.72 6.63 -4.30
CA PHE A 82 -17.51 7.86 -4.16
C PHE A 82 -19.03 7.68 -4.27
N LEU A 83 -19.51 6.62 -4.92
CA LEU A 83 -20.94 6.45 -5.24
C LEU A 83 -21.56 5.27 -4.48
N THR A 84 -22.86 5.34 -4.21
CA THR A 84 -23.73 4.21 -3.79
C THR A 84 -24.88 4.06 -4.78
N ASN A 85 -25.61 2.95 -4.76
CA ASN A 85 -26.78 2.79 -5.65
C ASN A 85 -27.93 3.77 -5.35
N THR A 86 -27.89 4.43 -4.20
CA THR A 86 -28.91 5.42 -3.78
C THR A 86 -28.38 6.85 -3.80
N GLY A 87 -27.06 7.05 -3.81
CA GLY A 87 -26.45 8.37 -3.80
C GLY A 87 -24.95 8.27 -3.70
N LEU A 88 -24.38 8.79 -2.61
CA LEU A 88 -22.93 8.92 -2.44
C LEU A 88 -22.43 8.15 -1.22
N THR A 89 -21.17 7.74 -1.27
CA THR A 89 -20.44 7.31 -0.07
C THR A 89 -20.11 8.53 0.78
N LEU A 90 -19.62 8.30 2.01
CA LEU A 90 -19.09 9.38 2.84
C LEU A 90 -17.93 10.12 2.15
N PHE A 91 -17.07 9.41 1.42
CA PHE A 91 -16.01 10.03 0.61
C PHE A 91 -16.59 10.86 -0.55
N GLY A 92 -17.66 10.40 -1.18
CA GLY A 92 -18.39 11.17 -2.20
C GLY A 92 -18.94 12.47 -1.66
N ILE A 93 -19.57 12.42 -0.49
CA ILE A 93 -20.08 13.59 0.21
C ILE A 93 -18.95 14.56 0.57
N GLU A 94 -17.88 14.06 1.22
CA GLU A 94 -16.70 14.87 1.58
C GLU A 94 -16.06 15.52 0.34
N ARG A 95 -15.95 14.77 -0.76
CA ARG A 95 -15.33 15.25 -2.00
C ARG A 95 -16.04 16.46 -2.60
N LEU A 96 -17.34 16.57 -2.38
CA LEU A 96 -18.18 17.65 -2.88
C LEU A 96 -18.27 18.85 -1.94
N LEU A 97 -17.75 18.73 -0.72
CA LEU A 97 -17.63 19.88 0.16
C LEU A 97 -16.66 20.91 -0.44
N PRO A 98 -16.95 22.22 -0.30
CA PRO A 98 -15.99 23.28 -0.54
C PRO A 98 -14.68 23.00 0.22
N PRO A 99 -13.50 23.37 -0.31
CA PRO A 99 -12.23 23.12 0.34
C PRO A 99 -12.19 23.58 1.82
N GLU A 100 -12.83 24.71 2.12
CA GLU A 100 -12.89 25.31 3.45
C GLU A 100 -13.71 24.47 4.45
N LYS A 101 -14.56 23.58 3.93
CA LYS A 101 -15.45 22.71 4.73
C LYS A 101 -15.00 21.25 4.77
N ARG A 102 -13.90 20.88 4.10
CA ARG A 102 -13.43 19.48 4.06
C ARG A 102 -12.81 19.00 5.38
N GLY A 103 -12.60 19.90 6.34
CA GLY A 103 -11.97 19.57 7.61
C GLY A 103 -10.46 19.38 7.48
N THR A 104 -9.81 19.07 8.60
CA THR A 104 -8.36 18.89 8.69
C THR A 104 -7.97 17.42 8.83
N PRO A 105 -6.71 17.05 8.53
CA PRO A 105 -6.18 15.74 8.90
C PRO A 105 -6.26 15.53 10.42
N ILE A 106 -6.51 14.29 10.85
CA ILE A 106 -6.55 13.96 12.27
C ILE A 106 -5.16 14.10 12.91
N THR A 107 -5.13 14.63 14.12
CA THR A 107 -3.92 14.77 14.94
C THR A 107 -3.75 13.58 15.89
N ASN A 108 -2.55 13.39 16.44
CA ASN A 108 -2.32 12.34 17.44
C ASN A 108 -3.18 12.56 18.70
N ALA A 109 -3.32 13.81 19.13
CA ALA A 109 -4.17 14.17 20.28
C ALA A 109 -5.63 13.75 20.05
N GLN A 110 -6.17 13.92 18.85
CA GLN A 110 -7.52 13.48 18.50
C GLN A 110 -7.64 11.96 18.43
N ILE A 111 -6.63 11.24 17.92
CA ILE A 111 -6.63 9.77 17.94
C ILE A 111 -6.65 9.26 19.39
N LEU A 112 -5.84 9.86 20.28
CA LEU A 112 -5.82 9.55 21.71
C LEU A 112 -7.17 9.84 22.37
N ALA A 113 -7.71 11.05 22.15
CA ALA A 113 -9.01 11.43 22.71
C ALA A 113 -10.11 10.42 22.34
N TRP A 114 -10.17 9.98 21.07
CA TRP A 114 -11.12 8.94 20.67
C TRP A 114 -10.83 7.57 21.32
N GLN A 115 -9.56 7.20 21.46
CA GLN A 115 -9.17 5.95 22.11
C GLN A 115 -9.63 5.91 23.58
N GLU A 116 -9.47 7.02 24.29
CA GLU A 116 -9.75 7.17 25.73
C GLU A 116 -11.24 7.26 26.07
N LEU A 117 -12.11 7.58 25.10
CA LEU A 117 -13.56 7.54 25.33
C LEU A 117 -14.05 6.14 25.71
N SER A 118 -14.95 6.09 26.69
CA SER A 118 -15.71 4.88 27.01
C SER A 118 -16.58 4.46 25.82
N GLN A 119 -17.04 3.20 25.80
CA GLN A 119 -17.89 2.71 24.71
C GLN A 119 -19.24 3.44 24.70
N GLU A 120 -19.74 3.83 25.87
CA GLU A 120 -20.97 4.61 26.03
C GLU A 120 -20.82 6.00 25.38
N ALA A 121 -19.73 6.71 25.67
CA ALA A 121 -19.46 8.02 25.07
C ALA A 121 -19.27 7.93 23.54
N LYS A 122 -18.64 6.85 23.04
CA LYS A 122 -18.53 6.59 21.59
C LYS A 122 -19.89 6.36 20.94
N ASN A 123 -20.82 5.69 21.64
CA ASN A 123 -22.19 5.46 21.18
C ASN A 123 -23.00 6.76 21.19
N GLU A 124 -22.88 7.58 22.23
CA GLU A 124 -23.52 8.91 22.34
C GLU A 124 -23.05 9.86 21.24
N ALA A 125 -21.76 9.83 20.90
CA ALA A 125 -21.22 10.57 19.77
C ALA A 125 -21.75 10.09 18.40
N GLY A 126 -22.49 8.97 18.37
CA GLY A 126 -23.07 8.39 17.16
C GLY A 126 -22.04 7.74 16.23
N GLY A 127 -20.90 7.30 16.79
CA GLY A 127 -19.80 6.66 16.08
C GLY A 127 -18.67 7.61 15.65
N CYS A 128 -17.55 7.01 15.24
CA CYS A 128 -16.30 7.74 14.98
C CYS A 128 -16.39 8.80 13.89
N ILE A 129 -17.25 8.60 12.88
CA ILE A 129 -17.42 9.54 11.78
C ILE A 129 -18.16 10.82 12.24
N LYS A 130 -19.27 10.67 12.97
CA LYS A 130 -20.01 11.83 13.49
C LYS A 130 -19.17 12.63 14.48
N TRP A 131 -18.46 11.92 15.36
CA TRP A 131 -17.50 12.52 16.27
C TRP A 131 -16.39 13.28 15.53
N ALA A 132 -15.82 12.69 14.47
CA ALA A 132 -14.77 13.31 13.68
C ALA A 132 -15.26 14.58 12.96
N GLN A 133 -16.46 14.52 12.36
CA GLN A 133 -17.08 15.67 11.70
C GLN A 133 -17.35 16.82 12.68
N ALA A 134 -17.81 16.53 13.90
CA ALA A 134 -18.03 17.53 14.95
C ALA A 134 -16.73 18.26 15.35
N GLN A 135 -15.57 17.62 15.16
CA GLN A 135 -14.25 18.22 15.38
C GLN A 135 -13.61 18.80 14.12
N GLY A 136 -14.36 18.86 13.01
CA GLY A 136 -13.82 19.33 11.74
C GLY A 136 -12.72 18.44 11.18
N ILE A 137 -12.71 17.14 11.50
CA ILE A 137 -11.74 16.18 10.95
C ILE A 137 -12.30 15.60 9.64
N THR A 138 -11.44 15.49 8.63
CA THR A 138 -11.75 14.78 7.37
C THR A 138 -12.21 13.34 7.65
N ILE A 139 -13.30 12.92 7.01
CA ILE A 139 -13.84 11.56 7.01
C ILE A 139 -12.76 10.57 6.59
N SER A 140 -12.02 10.90 5.53
CA SER A 140 -10.93 10.04 5.05
C SER A 140 -9.84 9.80 6.10
N SER A 141 -9.47 10.83 6.86
CA SER A 141 -8.55 10.66 7.98
C SER A 141 -9.20 9.88 9.11
N ALA A 142 -10.45 10.15 9.47
CA ALA A 142 -11.15 9.40 10.52
C ALA A 142 -11.22 7.90 10.20
N CYS A 143 -11.63 7.52 8.99
CA CYS A 143 -11.66 6.11 8.54
C CYS A 143 -10.27 5.45 8.54
N SER A 144 -9.21 6.23 8.32
CA SER A 144 -7.86 5.68 8.31
C SER A 144 -7.38 5.29 9.70
N TYR A 145 -7.82 5.98 10.77
CA TYR A 145 -7.26 5.82 12.11
C TYR A 145 -8.24 5.32 13.17
N LEU A 146 -9.55 5.52 12.99
CA LEU A 146 -10.57 5.25 14.01
C LEU A 146 -11.52 4.11 13.60
N THR A 147 -12.08 3.43 14.60
CA THR A 147 -13.24 2.54 14.49
C THR A 147 -14.29 2.95 15.52
N ASN A 148 -15.54 2.49 15.39
CA ASN A 148 -16.58 2.79 16.39
C ASN A 148 -16.28 2.25 17.80
N THR A 149 -15.31 1.35 17.94
CA THR A 149 -14.89 0.76 19.23
C THR A 149 -13.51 1.24 19.70
N GLY A 150 -12.75 1.93 18.84
CA GLY A 150 -11.39 2.35 19.16
C GLY A 150 -10.62 2.74 17.91
N LEU A 151 -9.48 2.08 17.67
CA LEU A 151 -8.54 2.46 16.62
C LEU A 151 -8.39 1.38 15.55
N THR A 152 -8.09 1.81 14.33
CA THR A 152 -7.60 0.90 13.28
C THR A 152 -6.17 0.44 13.60
N HIS A 153 -5.65 -0.51 12.81
CA HIS A 153 -4.22 -0.84 12.88
C HIS A 153 -3.33 0.39 12.64
N HIS A 154 -3.70 1.24 11.69
CA HIS A 154 -2.97 2.48 11.42
C HIS A 154 -3.08 3.48 12.56
N GLY A 155 -4.25 3.58 13.21
CA GLY A 155 -4.46 4.40 14.42
C GLY A 155 -3.52 3.98 15.54
N ARG A 156 -3.49 2.68 15.85
CA ARG A 156 -2.58 2.12 16.86
C ARG A 156 -1.12 2.37 16.51
N LYS A 157 -0.70 2.05 15.27
CA LYS A 157 0.67 2.26 14.80
C LYS A 157 1.09 3.73 14.85
N ARG A 158 0.17 4.65 14.60
CA ARG A 158 0.45 6.09 14.65
C ARG A 158 0.74 6.57 16.07
N LEU A 159 0.06 5.99 17.06
CA LEU A 159 0.26 6.31 18.47
C LEU A 159 1.39 5.53 19.15
N GLN A 160 1.95 4.50 18.51
CA GLN A 160 3.10 3.78 19.04
C GLN A 160 4.26 4.75 19.31
N PRO A 161 4.86 4.72 20.52
CA PRO A 161 6.08 5.42 20.85
C PRO A 161 7.16 5.14 19.80
N PRO A 162 8.07 6.08 19.51
CA PRO A 162 9.17 5.87 18.58
C PRO A 162 9.99 4.60 18.89
N GLU A 163 10.13 4.25 20.17
CA GLU A 163 10.82 3.04 20.63
C GLU A 163 10.10 1.75 20.21
N GLU A 164 8.76 1.73 20.20
CA GLU A 164 7.94 0.58 19.80
C GLU A 164 7.73 0.47 18.29
N ARG A 165 8.04 1.53 17.53
CA ARG A 165 7.96 1.50 16.05
C ARG A 165 9.01 0.58 15.43
N GLY A 166 9.97 0.13 16.24
CA GLY A 166 11.12 -0.65 15.86
C GLY A 166 12.20 0.19 15.17
N SER A 167 13.45 -0.19 15.37
CA SER A 167 14.61 0.46 14.77
C SER A 167 14.87 -0.05 13.35
N THR A 168 15.55 0.76 12.53
CA THR A 168 16.23 0.26 11.34
C THR A 168 17.47 -0.52 11.77
N ILE A 169 17.78 -1.61 11.06
CA ILE A 169 18.97 -2.41 11.37
C ILE A 169 20.24 -1.54 11.31
N SER A 170 21.02 -1.58 12.38
CA SER A 170 22.29 -0.86 12.46
C SER A 170 23.40 -1.62 11.72
N GLN A 171 24.52 -0.96 11.44
CA GLN A 171 25.68 -1.63 10.83
C GLN A 171 26.24 -2.73 11.74
N ALA A 172 26.25 -2.51 13.06
CA ALA A 172 26.69 -3.51 14.03
C ALA A 172 25.78 -4.74 14.06
N GLN A 173 24.46 -4.55 14.03
CA GLN A 173 23.48 -5.63 13.95
C GLN A 173 23.59 -6.41 12.63
N LEU A 174 23.88 -5.71 11.53
CA LEU A 174 24.10 -6.34 10.23
C LEU A 174 25.37 -7.21 10.22
N LEU A 175 26.46 -6.73 10.85
CA LEU A 175 27.70 -7.48 11.05
C LEU A 175 27.49 -8.69 11.98
N GLU A 176 26.75 -8.51 13.07
CA GLU A 176 26.39 -9.59 13.99
C GLU A 176 25.71 -10.74 13.23
N TRP A 177 24.64 -10.43 12.47
CA TRP A 177 23.95 -11.44 11.69
C TRP A 177 24.84 -12.06 10.59
N PHE A 178 25.74 -11.29 9.97
CA PHE A 178 26.69 -11.78 8.97
C PHE A 178 27.67 -12.81 9.55
N ASN A 179 28.18 -12.53 10.76
CA ASN A 179 29.18 -13.36 11.42
C ASN A 179 28.61 -14.62 12.10
N MET A 180 27.29 -14.68 12.32
CA MET A 180 26.65 -15.89 12.85
C MET A 180 26.82 -17.08 11.91
N SER A 181 26.99 -18.27 12.48
CA SER A 181 26.96 -19.54 11.74
C SER A 181 25.52 -19.92 11.34
N GLN A 182 25.37 -20.87 10.42
CA GLN A 182 24.05 -21.34 10.02
C GLN A 182 23.28 -22.02 11.17
N GLU A 183 24.00 -22.68 12.07
CA GLU A 183 23.43 -23.33 13.25
C GLU A 183 22.90 -22.29 14.25
N GLU A 184 23.63 -21.21 14.48
CA GLU A 184 23.20 -20.10 15.34
C GLU A 184 21.96 -19.40 14.77
N ARG A 185 21.93 -19.13 13.46
CA ARG A 185 20.74 -18.56 12.80
C ARG A 185 19.52 -19.47 12.94
N THR A 186 19.71 -20.79 12.83
CA THR A 186 18.64 -21.77 13.01
C THR A 186 18.14 -21.80 14.45
N LYS A 187 19.05 -21.75 15.44
CA LYS A 187 18.70 -21.68 16.87
C LYS A 187 17.91 -20.43 17.24
N THR A 188 18.23 -19.28 16.62
CA THR A 188 17.43 -18.05 16.79
C THR A 188 16.08 -18.08 16.08
N GLY A 189 15.80 -19.15 15.31
CA GLY A 189 14.55 -19.33 14.58
C GLY A 189 14.43 -18.45 13.33
N GLY A 190 15.57 -18.06 12.75
CA GLY A 190 15.66 -17.25 11.54
C GLY A 190 15.61 -15.74 11.79
N TRP A 191 15.86 -14.97 10.73
CA TRP A 191 16.07 -13.52 10.84
C TRP A 191 14.85 -12.78 11.41
N ARG A 192 13.63 -13.29 11.21
CA ARG A 192 12.39 -12.67 11.72
C ARG A 192 12.36 -12.64 13.24
N ARG A 193 12.55 -13.79 13.88
CA ARG A 193 12.58 -13.89 15.35
C ARG A 193 13.76 -13.14 15.93
N TRP A 194 14.91 -13.21 15.26
CA TRP A 194 16.10 -12.46 15.66
C TRP A 194 15.88 -10.93 15.61
N ALA A 195 15.23 -10.43 14.55
CA ALA A 195 14.90 -9.02 14.39
C ALA A 195 13.85 -8.55 15.40
N GLU A 196 12.80 -9.35 15.61
CA GLU A 196 11.75 -9.09 16.60
C GLU A 196 12.34 -8.98 18.02
N ALA A 197 13.21 -9.92 18.42
CA ALA A 197 13.87 -9.90 19.72
C ALA A 197 14.76 -8.67 19.95
N ARG A 198 15.17 -7.99 18.87
CA ARG A 198 16.01 -6.77 18.91
C ARG A 198 15.22 -5.49 18.61
N GLY A 199 13.89 -5.59 18.52
CA GLY A 199 13.03 -4.46 18.17
C GLY A 199 13.38 -3.86 16.81
N ILE A 200 13.87 -4.65 15.85
CA ILE A 200 14.15 -4.20 14.49
C ILE A 200 12.88 -4.36 13.66
N THR A 201 12.52 -3.35 12.88
CA THR A 201 11.34 -3.47 12.01
C THR A 201 11.52 -4.60 11.00
N PHE A 202 10.48 -5.41 10.82
CA PHE A 202 10.53 -6.50 9.82
C PHE A 202 10.88 -5.99 8.43
N ARG A 203 10.35 -4.82 8.02
CA ARG A 203 10.67 -4.20 6.74
C ARG A 203 12.17 -3.88 6.61
N SER A 204 12.78 -3.34 7.66
CA SER A 204 14.22 -3.08 7.65
C SER A 204 15.00 -4.39 7.62
N ALA A 205 14.67 -5.35 8.47
CA ALA A 205 15.40 -6.62 8.53
C ALA A 205 15.28 -7.41 7.21
N GLU A 206 14.10 -7.50 6.62
CA GLU A 206 13.85 -8.17 5.33
C GLU A 206 14.68 -7.58 4.18
N THR A 207 14.91 -6.27 4.21
CA THR A 207 15.71 -5.60 3.18
C THR A 207 17.15 -6.12 3.16
N PHE A 208 17.71 -6.46 4.32
CA PHE A 208 19.14 -6.74 4.46
C PHE A 208 19.47 -8.20 4.85
N LEU A 209 18.54 -8.95 5.42
CA LEU A 209 18.78 -10.27 6.00
C LEU A 209 18.08 -11.40 5.22
N THR A 210 18.71 -12.57 5.23
CA THR A 210 18.11 -13.85 4.85
C THR A 210 18.36 -14.88 5.97
N ASN A 211 17.66 -16.01 5.96
CA ASN A 211 17.95 -17.10 6.91
C ASN A 211 19.34 -17.72 6.73
N SER A 212 20.00 -17.45 5.61
CA SER A 212 21.33 -17.97 5.28
C SER A 212 22.45 -16.92 5.41
N GLY A 213 22.12 -15.69 5.81
CA GLY A 213 23.08 -14.58 5.87
C GLY A 213 22.45 -13.26 5.44
N LEU A 214 23.05 -12.58 4.46
CA LEU A 214 22.61 -11.26 4.01
C LEU A 214 21.97 -11.30 2.62
N THR A 215 21.11 -10.32 2.35
CA THR A 215 20.71 -9.99 0.98
C THR A 215 21.86 -9.25 0.28
N LEU A 216 21.74 -9.04 -1.03
CA LEU A 216 22.70 -8.20 -1.78
C LEU A 216 22.75 -6.76 -1.25
N PHE A 217 21.63 -6.22 -0.77
CA PHE A 217 21.61 -4.92 -0.08
C PHE A 217 22.37 -4.97 1.25
N GLY A 218 22.26 -6.07 1.99
CA GLY A 218 23.03 -6.27 3.22
C GLY A 218 24.53 -6.32 2.95
N ILE A 219 24.94 -7.09 1.95
CA ILE A 219 26.34 -7.21 1.52
C ILE A 219 26.89 -5.85 1.09
N GLU A 220 26.17 -5.13 0.24
CA GLU A 220 26.56 -3.78 -0.20
C GLU A 220 26.70 -2.81 0.98
N ARG A 221 25.78 -2.86 1.93
CA ARG A 221 25.78 -1.96 3.09
C ARG A 221 26.98 -2.19 4.01
N LEU A 222 27.50 -3.41 4.06
CA LEU A 222 28.73 -3.74 4.79
C LEU A 222 30.01 -3.27 4.12
N LYS A 223 29.99 -2.94 2.82
CA LYS A 223 31.19 -2.42 2.15
C LYS A 223 31.61 -1.07 2.74
N PRO A 224 32.94 -0.82 2.86
CA PRO A 224 33.47 0.50 3.19
C PRO A 224 32.91 1.58 2.25
N PRO A 225 32.74 2.83 2.70
CA PRO A 225 32.19 3.90 1.85
C PRO A 225 32.88 4.06 0.48
N GLY A 226 34.18 3.78 0.38
CA GLY A 226 34.95 3.83 -0.87
C GLY A 226 34.78 2.63 -1.81
N GLU A 227 34.14 1.55 -1.36
CA GLU A 227 33.88 0.33 -2.15
C GLU A 227 32.38 0.14 -2.46
N ARG A 228 31.55 1.07 -2.01
CA ARG A 228 30.13 1.12 -2.35
C ARG A 228 29.98 1.55 -3.80
N GLY A 229 28.96 1.03 -4.48
CA GLY A 229 28.68 1.44 -5.84
C GLY A 229 28.39 2.94 -5.94
N ALA A 230 28.66 3.52 -7.10
CA ALA A 230 28.37 4.91 -7.39
C ALA A 230 26.84 5.16 -7.42
N PRO A 231 26.38 6.39 -7.14
CA PRO A 231 25.00 6.76 -7.39
C PRO A 231 24.60 6.50 -8.86
N ILE A 232 23.38 6.03 -9.08
CA ILE A 232 22.88 5.82 -10.44
C ILE A 232 22.73 7.16 -11.15
N THR A 233 23.14 7.20 -12.42
CA THR A 233 23.05 8.40 -13.26
C THR A 233 21.81 8.37 -14.15
N ASN A 234 21.37 9.54 -14.62
CA ASN A 234 20.29 9.64 -15.61
C ASN A 234 20.60 8.87 -16.90
N ALA A 235 21.87 8.80 -17.30
CA ALA A 235 22.29 8.01 -18.46
C ALA A 235 22.03 6.52 -18.23
N GLN A 236 22.44 5.99 -17.07
CA GLN A 236 22.21 4.59 -16.70
C GLN A 236 20.72 4.25 -16.55
N ILE A 237 19.90 5.16 -16.01
CA ILE A 237 18.44 5.00 -15.95
C ILE A 237 17.85 4.86 -17.36
N ARG A 238 18.27 5.73 -18.30
CA ARG A 238 17.81 5.67 -19.70
C ARG A 238 18.28 4.37 -20.37
N THR A 239 19.54 3.99 -20.18
CA THR A 239 20.08 2.72 -20.70
C THR A 239 19.23 1.54 -20.26
N TRP A 240 18.94 1.42 -18.95
CA TRP A 240 18.10 0.32 -18.47
C TRP A 240 16.67 0.38 -19.00
N ARG A 241 16.06 1.57 -19.06
CA ARG A 241 14.71 1.76 -19.62
C ARG A 241 14.63 1.28 -21.06
N ASP A 242 15.62 1.65 -21.88
CA ASP A 242 15.63 1.46 -23.32
C ASP A 242 16.06 0.02 -23.74
N MET A 243 16.53 -0.80 -22.79
CA MET A 243 16.80 -2.24 -23.02
C MET A 243 15.51 -3.05 -23.24
N SER A 244 15.59 -4.03 -24.16
CA SER A 244 14.54 -5.03 -24.37
C SER A 244 14.38 -5.95 -23.14
N GLN A 245 13.23 -6.64 -23.04
CA GLN A 245 12.98 -7.58 -21.93
C GLN A 245 13.90 -8.81 -22.00
N GLU A 246 14.31 -9.21 -23.20
CA GLU A 246 15.29 -10.26 -23.44
C GLU A 246 16.65 -9.84 -22.87
N ALA A 247 17.13 -8.64 -23.21
CA ALA A 247 18.39 -8.12 -22.71
C ALA A 247 18.39 -7.94 -21.18
N LYS A 248 17.25 -7.53 -20.58
CA LYS A 248 17.10 -7.45 -19.12
C LYS A 248 17.15 -8.82 -18.44
N ARG A 249 16.61 -9.85 -19.09
CA ARG A 249 16.69 -11.24 -18.61
C ARG A 249 18.10 -11.79 -18.73
N GLU A 250 18.80 -11.54 -19.84
CA GLU A 250 20.20 -11.92 -20.05
C GLU A 250 21.14 -11.26 -19.06
N ALA A 251 20.90 -9.99 -18.72
CA ALA A 251 21.60 -9.29 -17.65
C ALA A 251 21.31 -9.87 -16.25
N GLY A 252 20.36 -10.80 -16.13
CA GLY A 252 19.99 -11.46 -14.89
C GLY A 252 19.19 -10.56 -13.94
N GLY A 253 18.51 -9.54 -14.49
CA GLY A 253 17.74 -8.54 -13.74
C GLY A 253 18.55 -7.30 -13.32
N TRP A 254 17.83 -6.26 -12.89
CA TRP A 254 18.41 -4.94 -12.66
C TRP A 254 19.50 -4.93 -11.58
N ILE A 255 19.40 -5.82 -10.58
CA ILE A 255 20.39 -5.89 -9.48
C ILE A 255 21.75 -6.36 -10.00
N LYS A 256 21.78 -7.43 -10.80
CA LYS A 256 23.02 -7.95 -11.39
C LYS A 256 23.61 -6.96 -12.39
N TRP A 257 22.75 -6.32 -13.18
CA TRP A 257 23.15 -5.26 -14.08
C TRP A 257 23.77 -4.07 -13.33
N ALA A 258 23.12 -3.58 -12.26
CA ALA A 258 23.61 -2.47 -11.46
C ALA A 258 24.98 -2.79 -10.83
N LEU A 259 25.14 -3.99 -10.27
CA LEU A 259 26.42 -4.45 -9.73
C LEU A 259 27.52 -4.51 -10.79
N ALA A 260 27.22 -5.01 -12.01
CA ALA A 260 28.19 -5.06 -13.10
C ALA A 260 28.62 -3.67 -13.58
N GLN A 261 27.76 -2.67 -13.42
CA GLN A 261 28.03 -1.26 -13.74
C GLN A 261 28.66 -0.49 -12.56
N GLY A 262 28.95 -1.16 -11.43
CA GLY A 262 29.46 -0.51 -10.23
C GLY A 262 28.49 0.48 -9.60
N ILE A 263 27.18 0.32 -9.83
CA ILE A 263 26.12 1.20 -9.31
C ILE A 263 25.67 0.68 -7.95
N ALA A 264 25.44 1.59 -7.01
CA ALA A 264 24.86 1.23 -5.71
C ALA A 264 23.47 0.65 -5.90
N ILE A 265 23.22 -0.57 -5.40
CA ILE A 265 21.92 -1.25 -5.45
C ILE A 265 20.87 -0.38 -4.77
N GLY A 266 21.21 0.22 -3.62
CA GLY A 266 20.35 1.17 -2.94
C GLY A 266 19.92 2.34 -3.84
N SER A 267 20.86 2.90 -4.62
CA SER A 267 20.59 3.99 -5.55
C SER A 267 19.75 3.53 -6.75
N ALA A 268 20.11 2.41 -7.36
CA ALA A 268 19.38 1.83 -8.50
C ALA A 268 17.95 1.40 -8.14
N SER A 269 17.72 0.90 -6.93
CA SER A 269 16.40 0.45 -6.46
C SER A 269 15.31 1.53 -6.47
N GLY A 270 15.72 2.81 -6.43
CA GLY A 270 14.80 3.94 -6.53
C GLY A 270 14.26 4.18 -7.95
N TYR A 271 14.87 3.58 -8.97
CA TYR A 271 14.61 3.89 -10.38
C TYR A 271 14.45 2.67 -11.28
N LEU A 272 14.91 1.48 -10.88
CA LEU A 272 14.95 0.31 -11.76
C LEU A 272 14.04 -0.82 -11.26
N THR A 273 13.34 -1.46 -12.20
CA THR A 273 12.61 -2.72 -12.00
C THR A 273 13.00 -3.75 -13.08
N ASN A 274 12.70 -5.03 -12.85
CA ASN A 274 13.01 -6.08 -13.85
C ASN A 274 12.21 -5.93 -15.15
N THR A 275 11.12 -5.17 -15.13
CA THR A 275 10.26 -4.93 -16.29
C THR A 275 10.42 -3.53 -16.88
N GLY A 276 11.15 -2.62 -16.24
CA GLY A 276 11.22 -1.20 -16.64
C GLY A 276 11.80 -0.29 -15.57
N LEU A 277 11.25 0.92 -15.47
CA LEU A 277 11.43 1.83 -14.33
C LEU A 277 10.43 1.51 -13.21
#